data_AF-A0A922CZD9-F1
#
_entry.id   AF-A0A922CZD9-F1
#
_cell.length_a   1.000
_cell.length_b   1.000
_cell.length_c   1.000
_cell.angle_alpha   90.00
_cell.angle_beta   90.00
_cell.angle_gamma   90.00
#
_symmetry.space_group_name_H-M   'P 1'
#
loop_
_entity.id
_entity.type
_entity.pdbx_description
1 polymer ?
#
loop_
_entity_poly.entity_id
_entity_poly.type
_entity_poly.pdbx_seq_one_letter_code
_entity_poly.pdbx_strand_id
1 'polypeptide(L)'
;FPQTLEAGLSGECKLRERTRFLCEAWRRVYTLCHHSVPSTQAHLLSWLQRHTSKTLLQTEWQSPTSKDEQAKLDEAISAFISECRNEADAKKAEGPPWQTQLVQRGQWFQKILSNPWGHPVLKRLLDQQAESPTDEEVLEWLKEERGVMFLTRLRQLATSKCDDIALTLASAVMDRVRKGIEIVPDADQVEDLKGST
;
A
#
# COMPACT_ATOMS: atom_id res chain seq x y z
N PHE A 1 0.05 10.28 22.19
CA PHE A 1 1.18 10.08 21.26
C PHE A 1 0.74 9.75 19.83
N PRO A 2 -0.14 8.76 19.54
CA PRO A 2 -0.66 8.59 18.17
C PRO A 2 -1.53 9.76 17.71
N GLN A 3 -2.21 10.50 18.62
CA GLN A 3 -3.06 11.64 18.25
C GLN A 3 -2.32 12.81 17.61
N THR A 4 -1.10 13.15 18.04
CA THR A 4 -0.32 14.25 17.44
C THR A 4 0.20 13.87 16.05
N LEU A 5 0.68 12.63 15.90
CA LEU A 5 1.08 12.10 14.58
C LEU A 5 -0.11 11.98 13.64
N GLU A 6 -1.25 11.49 14.13
CA GLU A 6 -2.48 11.39 13.36
C GLU A 6 -2.97 12.77 12.93
N ALA A 7 -3.02 13.75 13.85
CA ALA A 7 -3.40 15.11 13.50
C ALA A 7 -2.46 15.72 12.43
N GLY A 8 -1.16 15.49 12.55
CA GLY A 8 -0.17 15.95 11.57
C GLY A 8 -0.27 15.26 10.21
N LEU A 9 -0.55 13.96 10.17
CA LEU A 9 -0.65 13.17 8.93
C LEU A 9 -2.01 13.29 8.24
N SER A 10 -3.07 13.49 9.01
CA SER A 10 -4.44 13.66 8.50
C SER A 10 -4.81 15.12 8.22
N GLY A 11 -4.10 16.09 8.84
CA GLY A 11 -4.35 17.52 8.65
C GLY A 11 -3.95 18.05 7.28
N GLU A 12 -4.50 19.21 6.93
CA GLU A 12 -4.10 19.99 5.76
C GLU A 12 -2.78 20.71 6.02
N CYS A 13 -1.67 19.98 5.86
CA CYS A 13 -0.33 20.55 5.98
C CYS A 13 0.45 20.41 4.67
N LYS A 14 1.47 21.25 4.52
CA LYS A 14 2.38 21.22 3.35
C LYS A 14 3.18 19.92 3.33
N LEU A 15 3.60 19.48 2.14
CA LEU A 15 4.41 18.28 1.93
C LEU A 15 5.49 18.07 3.00
N ARG A 16 6.35 19.09 3.18
CA ARG A 16 7.48 19.04 4.11
C ARG A 16 7.05 18.71 5.53
N GLU A 17 5.97 19.31 6.02
CA GLU A 17 5.48 19.07 7.36
C GLU A 17 4.87 17.68 7.50
N ARG A 18 4.07 17.25 6.52
CA ARG A 18 3.52 15.89 6.50
C ARG A 18 4.63 14.84 6.46
N THR A 19 5.64 15.03 5.62
CA THR A 19 6.82 14.15 5.53
C THR A 19 7.55 14.10 6.85
N ARG A 20 7.72 15.22 7.56
CA ARG A 20 8.33 15.23 8.91
C ARG A 20 7.57 14.31 9.87
N PHE A 21 6.24 14.43 9.94
CA PHE A 21 5.41 13.56 10.78
C PHE A 21 5.49 12.09 10.34
N LEU A 22 5.57 11.84 9.03
CA LEU A 22 5.70 10.48 8.49
C LEU A 22 7.06 9.86 8.83
N CYS A 23 8.15 10.61 8.73
CA CYS A 23 9.48 10.17 9.17
C CYS A 23 9.48 9.86 10.68
N GLU A 24 8.83 10.70 11.49
CA GLU A 24 8.68 10.47 12.93
C GLU A 24 7.86 9.21 13.22
N ALA A 25 6.80 8.95 12.44
CA ALA A 25 6.02 7.73 12.53
C ALA A 25 6.84 6.48 12.22
N TRP A 26 7.62 6.49 11.12
CA TRP A 26 8.53 5.39 10.77
C TRP A 26 9.59 5.14 11.85
N ARG A 27 10.19 6.19 12.41
CA ARG A 27 11.19 6.06 13.49
C ARG A 27 10.62 5.54 14.82
N ARG A 28 9.30 5.60 15.02
CA ARG A 28 8.65 5.22 16.29
C ARG A 28 7.82 3.94 16.19
N VAL A 29 7.53 3.47 14.98
CA VAL A 29 6.62 2.34 14.79
C VAL A 29 7.14 1.05 15.44
N TYR A 30 8.47 0.88 15.52
CA TYR A 30 9.08 -0.25 16.23
C TYR A 30 8.65 -0.25 17.71
N THR A 31 8.97 0.81 18.45
CA THR A 31 8.61 0.95 19.87
C THR A 31 7.10 0.85 20.08
N LEU A 32 6.30 1.48 19.20
CA LEU A 32 4.84 1.43 19.29
C LEU A 32 4.31 0.01 19.13
N CYS A 33 4.79 -0.76 18.15
CA CYS A 33 4.35 -2.14 17.96
C CYS A 33 4.84 -3.06 19.08
N HIS A 34 6.08 -2.87 19.53
CA HIS A 34 6.69 -3.67 20.60
C HIS A 34 5.89 -3.63 21.91
N HIS A 35 5.31 -2.47 22.26
CA HIS A 35 4.51 -2.29 23.47
C HIS A 35 3.00 -2.42 23.25
N SER A 36 2.57 -2.84 22.06
CA SER A 36 1.17 -2.96 21.69
C SER A 36 0.71 -4.41 21.67
N VAL A 37 -0.58 -4.63 21.94
CA VAL A 37 -1.24 -5.91 21.70
C VAL A 37 -1.41 -6.18 20.19
N PRO A 38 -1.57 -7.45 19.74
CA PRO A 38 -1.62 -7.79 18.32
C PRO A 38 -2.68 -7.04 17.50
N SER A 39 -3.86 -6.79 18.07
CA SER A 39 -4.90 -6.00 17.41
C SER A 39 -4.41 -4.57 17.16
N THR A 40 -3.82 -3.91 18.15
CA THR A 40 -3.24 -2.57 18.02
C THR A 40 -2.07 -2.55 17.03
N GLN A 41 -1.23 -3.59 17.00
CA GLN A 41 -0.16 -3.71 16.01
C GLN A 41 -0.73 -3.72 14.58
N ALA A 42 -1.75 -4.53 14.31
CA ALA A 42 -2.40 -4.56 12.99
C ALA A 42 -2.97 -3.19 12.56
N HIS A 43 -3.51 -2.43 13.52
CA HIS A 43 -3.97 -1.06 13.28
C HIS A 43 -2.81 -0.12 12.97
N LEU A 44 -1.70 -0.17 13.72
CA LEU A 44 -0.50 0.66 13.49
C LEU A 44 0.14 0.37 12.12
N LEU A 45 0.21 -0.90 11.73
CA LEU A 45 0.68 -1.34 10.42
C LEU A 45 -0.17 -0.73 9.30
N SER A 46 -1.49 -0.91 9.39
CA SER A 46 -2.45 -0.39 8.42
C SER A 46 -2.43 1.15 8.34
N TRP A 47 -2.29 1.79 9.50
CA TRP A 47 -2.20 3.24 9.65
C TRP A 47 -0.95 3.80 8.97
N LEU A 48 0.23 3.24 9.26
CA LEU A 48 1.49 3.68 8.67
C LEU A 48 1.50 3.49 7.16
N GLN A 49 1.00 2.35 6.68
CA GLN A 49 0.88 2.07 5.25
C GLN A 49 -0.02 3.07 4.54
N ARG A 50 -1.20 3.35 5.11
CA ARG A 50 -2.15 4.32 4.55
C ARG A 50 -1.53 5.70 4.42
N HIS A 51 -0.88 6.20 5.48
CA HIS A 51 -0.29 7.54 5.48
C HIS A 51 0.94 7.65 4.59
N THR A 52 1.74 6.59 4.50
CA THR A 52 2.85 6.51 3.54
C THR A 52 2.32 6.56 2.11
N SER A 53 1.37 5.68 1.76
CA SER A 53 0.74 5.66 0.42
C SER A 53 0.10 7.00 0.05
N LYS A 54 -0.67 7.61 0.98
CA LYS A 54 -1.31 8.92 0.75
C LYS A 54 -0.29 10.00 0.45
N THR A 55 0.83 10.01 1.16
CA THR A 55 1.89 11.01 0.99
C THR A 55 2.62 10.84 -0.35
N LEU A 56 3.01 9.61 -0.70
CA LEU A 56 3.74 9.29 -1.94
C LEU A 56 2.93 9.60 -3.21
N LEU A 57 1.61 9.43 -3.13
CA LEU A 57 0.73 9.58 -4.30
C LEU A 57 0.34 11.03 -4.59
N GLN A 58 0.64 11.98 -3.70
CA GLN A 58 0.33 13.37 -3.96
C GLN A 58 1.14 13.93 -5.13
N THR A 59 0.53 14.83 -5.90
CA THR A 59 1.17 15.48 -7.05
C THR A 59 2.47 16.18 -6.66
N GLU A 60 2.50 16.84 -5.50
CA GLU A 60 3.69 17.52 -4.95
C GLU A 60 4.86 16.54 -4.68
N TRP A 61 4.59 15.26 -4.42
CA TRP A 61 5.62 14.26 -4.21
C TRP A 61 6.42 13.97 -5.50
N GLN A 62 5.80 14.09 -6.67
CA GLN A 62 6.47 13.89 -7.97
C GLN A 62 7.27 15.10 -8.44
N SER A 63 7.13 16.25 -7.75
CA SER A 63 7.86 17.47 -8.13
C SER A 63 9.37 17.28 -7.96
N PRO A 64 10.22 17.82 -8.85
CA PRO A 64 11.67 17.86 -8.65
C PRO A 64 12.11 18.47 -7.30
N THR A 65 11.26 19.30 -6.70
CA THR A 65 11.51 19.96 -5.41
C THR A 65 11.36 19.04 -4.20
N SER A 66 10.77 17.84 -4.35
CA SER A 66 10.51 16.92 -3.24
C SER A 66 11.67 15.97 -2.92
N LYS A 67 12.80 16.06 -3.64
CA LYS A 67 13.94 15.13 -3.49
C LYS A 67 14.50 15.07 -2.07
N ASP A 68 14.52 16.20 -1.37
CA ASP A 68 14.96 16.28 0.04
C ASP A 68 13.97 15.54 0.95
N GLU A 69 12.67 15.74 0.75
CA GLU A 69 11.61 15.01 1.46
C GLU A 69 11.64 13.50 1.16
N GLN A 70 11.89 13.10 -0.09
CA GLN A 70 12.06 11.70 -0.48
C GLN A 70 13.25 11.06 0.24
N ALA A 71 14.40 11.73 0.26
CA ALA A 71 15.61 11.25 0.94
C ALA A 71 15.40 11.10 2.46
N LYS A 72 14.72 12.07 3.10
CA LYS A 72 14.40 12.00 4.53
C LYS A 72 13.48 10.84 4.88
N LEU A 73 12.51 10.55 4.01
CA LEU A 73 11.62 9.40 4.21
C LEU A 73 12.36 8.08 4.00
N ASP A 74 13.21 7.99 2.98
CA ASP A 74 14.08 6.83 2.75
C ASP A 74 15.01 6.55 3.93
N GLU A 75 15.62 7.58 4.49
CA GLU A 75 16.47 7.50 5.69
C GLU A 75 15.67 7.00 6.90
N ALA A 76 14.45 7.52 7.13
CA ALA A 76 13.61 7.11 8.24
C ALA A 76 13.17 5.63 8.12
N ILE A 77 12.83 5.18 6.91
CA ILE A 77 12.50 3.77 6.64
C ILE A 77 13.75 2.89 6.84
N SER A 78 14.91 3.32 6.36
CA SER A 78 16.18 2.62 6.53
C SER A 78 16.58 2.48 8.00
N ALA A 79 16.39 3.54 8.79
CA ALA A 79 16.63 3.52 10.23
C ALA A 79 15.75 2.47 10.93
N PHE A 80 14.45 2.44 10.63
CA PHE A 80 13.53 1.42 11.15
C PHE A 80 13.95 0.00 10.76
N ILE A 81 14.31 -0.23 9.48
CA ILE A 81 14.75 -1.54 9.01
C ILE A 81 16.04 -1.97 9.71
N SER A 82 16.98 -1.05 9.92
CA SER A 82 18.23 -1.31 10.64
C SER A 82 17.97 -1.67 12.11
N GLU A 83 17.12 -0.91 12.80
CA GLU A 83 16.68 -1.19 14.17
C GLU A 83 16.09 -2.60 14.30
N CYS A 84 15.21 -2.98 13.36
CA CYS A 84 14.63 -4.32 13.31
C CYS A 84 15.69 -5.43 13.17
N ARG A 85 16.70 -5.24 12.30
CA ARG A 85 17.77 -6.23 12.11
C ARG A 85 18.65 -6.36 13.35
N ASN A 86 19.09 -5.23 13.90
CA ASN A 86 19.94 -5.20 15.09
C ASN A 86 19.29 -5.92 16.28
N GLU A 87 17.97 -5.75 16.45
CA GLU A 87 17.21 -6.43 17.50
C GLU A 87 17.09 -7.95 17.28
N ALA A 88 16.89 -8.38 16.03
CA ALA A 88 16.86 -9.81 15.68
C ALA A 88 18.24 -10.47 15.91
N ASP A 89 19.31 -9.79 15.50
CA ASP A 89 20.69 -10.25 15.68
C ASP A 89 21.07 -10.33 17.16
N ALA A 90 20.72 -9.31 17.95
CA ALA A 90 20.97 -9.28 19.39
C ALA A 90 20.26 -10.41 20.14
N LYS A 91 19.02 -10.74 19.74
CA LYS A 91 18.21 -11.81 20.36
C LYS A 91 18.51 -13.20 19.79
N LYS A 92 19.27 -13.31 18.69
CA LYS A 92 19.50 -14.55 17.93
C LYS A 92 18.20 -15.29 17.62
N ALA A 93 17.14 -14.54 17.35
CA ALA A 93 15.80 -15.06 17.15
C ALA A 93 15.08 -14.27 16.07
N GLU A 94 14.17 -14.94 15.37
CA GLU A 94 13.29 -14.24 14.43
C GLU A 94 12.43 -13.22 15.17
N GLY A 95 12.28 -12.04 14.55
CA GLY A 95 11.40 -11.00 15.07
C GLY A 95 9.93 -11.42 15.03
N PRO A 96 9.06 -10.75 15.80
CA PRO A 96 7.62 -11.00 15.76
C PRO A 96 7.05 -10.77 14.34
N PRO A 97 5.92 -11.43 13.97
CA PRO A 97 5.38 -11.36 12.61
C PRO A 97 5.16 -9.94 12.05
N TRP A 98 4.75 -8.99 12.90
CA TRP A 98 4.54 -7.59 12.49
C TRP A 98 5.84 -6.94 11.99
N GLN A 99 6.98 -7.34 12.54
CA GLN A 99 8.29 -6.78 12.20
C GLN A 99 8.67 -7.18 10.77
N THR A 100 8.58 -8.48 10.45
CA THR A 100 8.83 -8.99 9.11
C THR A 100 7.91 -8.33 8.08
N GLN A 101 6.61 -8.18 8.41
CA GLN A 101 5.65 -7.53 7.53
C GLN A 101 5.98 -6.06 7.25
N LEU A 102 6.39 -5.29 8.27
CA LEU A 102 6.76 -3.88 8.12
C LEU A 102 8.10 -3.72 7.42
N VAL A 103 9.09 -4.57 7.65
CA VAL A 103 10.38 -4.52 6.96
C VAL A 103 10.18 -4.73 5.46
N GLN A 104 9.47 -5.80 5.07
CA GLN A 104 9.14 -6.05 3.67
C GLN A 104 8.39 -4.87 3.04
N ARG A 105 7.45 -4.28 3.78
CA ARG A 105 6.66 -3.16 3.27
C ARG A 105 7.48 -1.87 3.17
N GLY A 106 8.37 -1.60 4.12
CA GLY A 106 9.32 -0.49 4.07
C GLY A 106 10.23 -0.60 2.86
N GLN A 107 10.82 -1.77 2.62
CA GLN A 107 11.64 -2.04 1.44
C GLN A 107 10.86 -1.83 0.14
N TRP A 108 9.61 -2.28 0.09
CA TRP A 108 8.75 -2.03 -1.07
C TRP A 108 8.49 -0.53 -1.28
N PHE A 109 8.21 0.23 -0.22
CA PHE A 109 8.07 1.69 -0.33
C PHE A 109 9.34 2.34 -0.86
N GLN A 110 10.52 1.97 -0.37
CA GLN A 110 11.80 2.51 -0.85
C GLN A 110 11.98 2.33 -2.36
N LYS A 111 11.60 1.16 -2.91
CA LYS A 111 11.67 0.89 -4.36
C LYS A 111 10.81 1.84 -5.19
N ILE A 112 9.71 2.33 -4.63
CA ILE A 112 8.74 3.17 -5.36
C ILE A 112 8.80 4.65 -4.98
N LEU A 113 9.64 5.07 -4.02
CA LEU A 113 9.67 6.44 -3.49
C LEU A 113 9.85 7.49 -4.60
N SER A 114 10.75 7.23 -5.54
CA SER A 114 11.09 8.17 -6.61
C SER A 114 10.07 8.23 -7.73
N ASN A 115 9.29 7.17 -7.91
CA ASN A 115 8.27 7.08 -8.95
C ASN A 115 7.15 6.11 -8.56
N PRO A 116 6.25 6.50 -7.65
CA PRO A 116 5.19 5.63 -7.20
C PRO A 116 4.14 5.35 -8.27
N TRP A 117 4.06 6.14 -9.35
CA TRP A 117 3.21 5.84 -10.53
C TRP A 117 3.95 5.03 -11.61
N GLY A 118 5.19 4.64 -11.35
CA GLY A 118 6.12 4.10 -12.34
C GLY A 118 5.94 2.63 -12.70
N HIS A 119 5.04 1.90 -12.03
CA HIS A 119 4.89 0.46 -12.19
C HIS A 119 4.49 0.09 -13.63
N PRO A 120 5.16 -0.85 -14.32
CA PRO A 120 4.89 -1.17 -15.73
C PRO A 120 3.44 -1.59 -15.99
N VAL A 121 2.87 -2.45 -15.14
CA VAL A 121 1.46 -2.88 -15.25
C VAL A 121 0.53 -1.68 -15.08
N LEU A 122 0.79 -0.80 -14.11
CA LEU A 122 -0.02 0.40 -13.90
C LEU A 122 0.03 1.31 -15.12
N LYS A 123 1.21 1.54 -15.70
CA LYS A 123 1.36 2.34 -16.91
C LYS A 123 0.53 1.78 -18.07
N ARG A 124 0.61 0.48 -18.33
CA ARG A 124 -0.17 -0.17 -19.39
C ARG A 124 -1.68 -0.15 -19.12
N LEU A 125 -2.11 -0.23 -17.87
CA LEU A 125 -3.52 -0.09 -17.50
C LEU A 125 -4.06 1.33 -17.69
N LEU A 126 -3.19 2.35 -17.59
CA LEU A 126 -3.56 3.75 -17.74
C LEU A 126 -3.40 4.28 -19.17
N ASP A 127 -2.64 3.58 -20.01
CA ASP A 127 -2.39 3.94 -21.41
C ASP A 127 -3.32 3.16 -22.34
N GLN A 128 -4.28 3.87 -22.94
CA GLN A 128 -5.27 3.27 -23.85
C GLN A 128 -4.67 2.75 -25.17
N GLN A 129 -3.43 3.15 -25.51
CA GLN A 129 -2.75 2.69 -26.72
C GLN A 129 -1.78 1.55 -26.45
N ALA A 130 -1.49 1.23 -25.19
CA ALA A 130 -0.60 0.15 -24.83
C ALA A 130 -1.29 -1.22 -24.93
N GLU A 131 -0.49 -2.25 -25.17
CA GLU A 131 -0.97 -3.63 -25.02
C GLU A 131 -1.42 -3.86 -23.57
N SER A 132 -2.66 -4.34 -23.39
CA SER A 132 -3.21 -4.61 -22.05
C SER A 132 -2.37 -5.66 -21.34
N PRO A 133 -2.07 -5.50 -20.04
CA PRO A 133 -1.43 -6.54 -19.25
C PRO A 133 -2.31 -7.79 -19.14
N THR A 134 -1.67 -8.93 -18.92
CA THR A 134 -2.34 -10.20 -18.68
C THR A 134 -3.00 -10.21 -17.31
N ASP A 135 -3.94 -11.13 -17.09
CA ASP A 135 -4.62 -11.26 -15.80
C ASP A 135 -3.63 -11.62 -14.68
N GLU A 136 -2.65 -12.48 -14.96
CA GLU A 136 -1.58 -12.84 -14.03
C GLU A 136 -0.72 -11.64 -13.63
N GLU A 137 -0.30 -10.81 -14.59
CA GLU A 137 0.49 -9.60 -14.32
C GLU A 137 -0.29 -8.61 -13.43
N VAL A 138 -1.59 -8.46 -13.66
CA VAL A 138 -2.46 -7.59 -12.85
C VAL A 138 -2.63 -8.15 -11.44
N LEU A 139 -2.83 -9.46 -11.29
CA LEU A 139 -2.98 -10.11 -9.98
C LEU A 139 -1.68 -10.02 -9.15
N GLU A 140 -0.52 -10.23 -9.77
CA GLU A 140 0.77 -10.06 -9.07
C GLU A 140 1.00 -8.62 -8.65
N TRP A 141 0.71 -7.65 -9.53
CA TRP A 141 0.79 -6.23 -9.16
C TRP A 141 -0.15 -5.88 -7.99
N LEU A 142 -1.37 -6.41 -7.95
CA LEU A 142 -2.30 -6.18 -6.84
C LEU A 142 -1.82 -6.80 -5.52
N LYS A 143 -1.17 -7.97 -5.57
CA LYS A 143 -0.53 -8.58 -4.40
C LYS A 143 0.59 -7.69 -3.85
N GLU A 144 1.42 -7.11 -4.73
CA GLU A 144 2.47 -6.16 -4.34
C GLU A 144 1.90 -4.88 -3.71
N GLU A 145 0.83 -4.33 -4.28
CA GLU A 145 0.17 -3.11 -3.79
C GLU A 145 -0.54 -3.33 -2.44
N ARG A 146 -0.83 -4.60 -2.08
CA ARG A 146 -1.53 -5.05 -0.86
C ARG A 146 -2.91 -4.41 -0.67
N GLY A 147 -3.59 -4.04 -1.77
CA GLY A 147 -4.89 -3.35 -1.78
C GLY A 147 -4.87 -1.91 -1.25
N VAL A 148 -4.14 -1.61 -0.18
CA VAL A 148 -4.05 -0.28 0.42
C VAL A 148 -3.48 0.75 -0.55
N MET A 149 -2.44 0.41 -1.31
CA MET A 149 -1.86 1.35 -2.27
C MET A 149 -2.80 1.53 -3.47
N PHE A 150 -3.34 0.44 -4.01
CA PHE A 150 -4.32 0.48 -5.10
C PHE A 150 -5.53 1.37 -4.78
N LEU A 151 -6.18 1.16 -3.64
CA LEU A 151 -7.30 1.99 -3.19
C LEU A 151 -6.89 3.46 -2.98
N THR A 152 -5.67 3.71 -2.51
CA THR A 152 -5.17 5.07 -2.34
C THR A 152 -4.93 5.75 -3.69
N ARG A 153 -4.48 5.02 -4.73
CA ARG A 153 -4.36 5.55 -6.10
C ARG A 153 -5.71 5.96 -6.65
N LEU A 154 -6.72 5.10 -6.53
CA LEU A 154 -8.08 5.41 -6.99
C LEU A 154 -8.62 6.69 -6.34
N ARG A 155 -8.46 6.81 -5.01
CA ARG A 155 -8.84 8.02 -4.27
C ARG A 155 -8.08 9.25 -4.73
N GLN A 156 -6.78 9.12 -4.98
CA GLN A 156 -5.95 10.23 -5.44
C GLN A 156 -6.36 10.68 -6.84
N LEU A 157 -6.62 9.75 -7.77
CA LEU A 157 -7.09 10.06 -9.12
C LEU A 157 -8.44 10.80 -9.08
N ALA A 158 -9.40 10.29 -8.30
CA ALA A 158 -10.69 10.95 -8.11
C ALA A 158 -10.54 12.35 -7.50
N THR A 159 -9.70 12.52 -6.49
CA THR A 159 -9.44 13.83 -5.86
C THR A 159 -8.80 14.82 -6.83
N SER A 160 -7.97 14.34 -7.74
CA SER A 160 -7.34 15.15 -8.80
C SER A 160 -8.28 15.46 -9.98
N LYS A 161 -9.58 15.10 -9.90
CA LYS A 161 -10.57 15.21 -10.99
C LYS A 161 -10.22 14.38 -12.23
N CYS A 162 -9.58 13.23 -12.03
CA CYS A 162 -9.30 12.23 -13.05
C CYS A 162 -10.24 11.03 -12.87
N ASP A 163 -11.54 11.28 -12.74
CA ASP A 163 -12.55 10.26 -12.43
C ASP A 163 -12.67 9.19 -13.52
N ASP A 164 -12.49 9.58 -14.78
CA ASP A 164 -12.42 8.71 -15.94
C ASP A 164 -11.24 7.74 -15.87
N ILE A 165 -10.06 8.25 -15.48
CA ILE A 165 -8.85 7.44 -15.29
C ILE A 165 -9.04 6.50 -14.09
N ALA A 166 -9.61 7.00 -12.99
CA ALA A 166 -9.90 6.20 -11.81
C ALA A 166 -10.88 5.06 -12.13
N LEU A 167 -11.95 5.36 -12.90
CA LEU A 167 -12.94 4.38 -13.32
C LEU A 167 -12.35 3.35 -14.28
N THR A 168 -11.49 3.77 -15.21
CA THR A 168 -10.80 2.88 -16.15
C THR A 168 -9.92 1.90 -15.38
N LEU A 169 -9.10 2.40 -14.46
CA LEU A 169 -8.22 1.57 -13.63
C LEU A 169 -9.03 0.60 -12.75
N ALA A 170 -10.11 1.09 -12.12
CA ALA A 170 -10.98 0.25 -11.30
C ALA A 170 -11.66 -0.85 -12.12
N SER A 171 -12.20 -0.52 -13.30
CA SER A 171 -12.88 -1.48 -14.18
C SER A 171 -11.91 -2.56 -14.66
N ALA A 172 -10.71 -2.17 -15.10
CA ALA A 172 -9.71 -3.11 -15.55
C ALA A 172 -9.33 -4.15 -14.47
N VAL A 173 -9.30 -3.75 -13.20
CA VAL A 173 -9.06 -4.68 -12.08
C VAL A 173 -10.31 -5.50 -11.74
N MET A 174 -11.47 -4.86 -11.61
CA MET A 174 -12.70 -5.53 -11.16
C MET A 174 -13.25 -6.55 -12.17
N ASP A 175 -13.08 -6.31 -13.48
CA ASP A 175 -13.48 -7.26 -14.51
C ASP A 175 -12.73 -8.59 -14.38
N ARG A 176 -11.47 -8.55 -13.95
CA ARG A 176 -10.62 -9.72 -13.75
C ARG A 176 -10.97 -10.46 -12.47
N VAL A 177 -11.24 -9.72 -11.39
CA VAL A 177 -11.75 -10.31 -10.14
C VAL A 177 -13.05 -11.06 -10.39
N ARG A 178 -13.98 -10.48 -11.17
CA ARG A 178 -15.25 -11.13 -11.51
C ARG A 178 -15.09 -12.40 -12.36
N LYS A 179 -14.13 -12.42 -13.28
CA LYS A 179 -13.84 -13.61 -14.11
C LYS A 179 -13.17 -14.74 -13.32
N GLY A 180 -12.40 -14.41 -12.28
CA GLY A 180 -11.74 -15.38 -11.40
C GLY A 180 -12.64 -15.98 -10.31
N ILE A 181 -13.84 -15.43 -10.11
CA ILE A 181 -14.87 -16.06 -9.27
C ILE A 181 -15.59 -17.09 -10.15
N GLU A 182 -15.09 -18.33 -10.16
CA GLU A 182 -15.93 -19.44 -10.57
C GLU A 182 -17.19 -19.43 -9.69
N ILE A 183 -18.35 -19.32 -10.32
CA ILE A 183 -19.63 -19.58 -9.66
C ILE A 183 -19.58 -21.05 -9.27
N VAL A 184 -19.24 -21.34 -8.02
CA VAL A 184 -19.49 -22.67 -7.44
C VAL A 184 -21.02 -22.83 -7.49
N PRO A 185 -21.57 -23.77 -8.28
CA PRO A 185 -23.00 -23.99 -8.28
C PRO A 185 -23.40 -24.39 -6.87
N ASP A 186 -24.46 -23.76 -6.37
CA ASP A 186 -25.05 -24.17 -5.09
C ASP A 186 -25.44 -25.65 -5.19
N ALA A 187 -25.07 -26.44 -4.18
CA ALA A 187 -25.26 -27.89 -4.19
C ALA A 187 -26.74 -28.30 -4.32
N ASP A 188 -27.66 -27.35 -4.11
CA ASP A 188 -29.10 -27.52 -4.20
C ASP A 188 -29.65 -27.52 -5.64
N GLN A 189 -28.84 -27.22 -6.68
CA GLN A 189 -29.30 -27.31 -8.09
C GLN A 189 -29.05 -28.67 -8.76
N VAL A 190 -28.47 -29.64 -8.05
CA VAL A 190 -28.14 -30.97 -8.62
C VAL A 190 -29.26 -32.00 -8.36
N GLU A 191 -30.20 -31.73 -7.45
CA GLU A 191 -31.29 -32.69 -7.15
C GLU A 191 -32.47 -32.63 -8.14
N ASP A 192 -32.70 -31.52 -8.83
CA ASP A 192 -33.84 -31.38 -9.76
C ASP A 192 -33.66 -32.09 -11.11
N LEU A 193 -32.48 -32.63 -11.41
CA LEU A 193 -32.20 -33.35 -12.66
C LEU A 193 -32.17 -34.88 -12.52
N LYS A 194 -32.36 -35.42 -11.30
CA LYS A 194 -32.42 -36.88 -11.07
C LYS A 194 -33.83 -37.41 -10.80
N GLY A 195 -34.86 -36.56 -10.81
CA GLY A 195 -36.26 -36.94 -10.57
C GLY A 195 -37.12 -37.16 -11.83
N SER A 196 -36.55 -37.12 -13.04
CA SER A 196 -37.29 -37.32 -14.30
C SER A 196 -36.61 -38.35 -15.19
N THR A 197 -36.61 -39.62 -14.76
CA THR A 197 -36.68 -40.82 -15.62
C THR A 197 -37.13 -42.02 -14.82
#